data_AF-A0A949HGH7-F1
#
_entry.id   AF-A0A949HGH7-F1
#
_cell.length_a   1.000
_cell.length_b   1.000
_cell.length_c   1.000
_cell.angle_alpha   90.00
_cell.angle_beta   90.00
_cell.angle_gamma   90.00
#
_symmetry.space_group_name_H-M   'P 1'
#
loop_
_entity.id
_entity.type
_entity.pdbx_description
1 polymer ?
#
loop_
_entity_poly.entity_id
_entity_poly.type
_entity_poly.pdbx_seq_one_letter_code
_entity_poly.pdbx_strand_id
1 'polypeptide(L)'
;YFPLYILALYQKMRLSLLAGELQRGGTSSYRNLIESQSIQRDFVLFRNHYLYHEVTHKPLGGTIYHCFQRALGVTEMYESISDEVQQILEHYEASQQRDTNRMLAFITFAGLGLVVLAMVFDYVGHIQLTSAHVAWLVAGIGLLAVLYVVIDVIIRQRERLIARQQRRIAPLRR
;
A
#
# COMPACT_ATOMS: atom_id res chain seq x y z
N TYR A 1 24.59 8.38 35.41
CA TYR A 1 24.48 7.37 34.33
C TYR A 1 23.26 6.49 34.45
N PHE A 2 22.76 6.17 35.65
CA PHE A 2 21.51 5.41 35.85
C PHE A 2 20.30 5.92 35.03
N PRO A 3 20.05 7.25 34.88
CA PRO A 3 18.95 7.73 34.03
C PRO A 3 19.09 7.35 32.55
N LEU A 4 20.32 7.30 32.01
CA LEU A 4 20.56 6.88 30.62
C LEU A 4 20.25 5.39 30.41
N TYR A 5 20.55 4.57 31.43
CA TYR A 5 20.18 3.16 31.43
C TYR A 5 18.66 2.97 31.45
N ILE A 6 17.95 3.71 32.31
CA ILE A 6 16.47 3.68 32.35
C ILE A 6 15.89 4.08 30.99
N LEU A 7 16.44 5.12 30.36
CA LEU A 7 15.99 5.55 29.03
C LEU A 7 16.18 4.45 27.98
N ALA A 8 17.34 3.80 27.93
CA ALA A 8 17.61 2.71 26.99
C ALA A 8 16.69 1.49 27.27
N LEU A 9 16.42 1.19 28.54
CA LEU A 9 15.48 0.14 28.93
C LEU A 9 14.05 0.46 28.49
N TYR A 10 13.61 1.72 28.68
CA TYR A 10 12.31 2.19 28.25
C TYR A 10 12.16 2.07 26.72
N GLN A 11 13.20 2.42 25.95
CA GLN A 11 13.21 2.25 24.51
C GLN A 11 13.06 0.79 24.09
N LYS A 12 13.78 -0.13 24.73
CA LYS A 12 13.64 -1.57 24.49
C LYS A 12 12.21 -2.03 24.73
N MET A 13 11.61 -1.61 25.84
CA MET A 13 10.24 -1.98 26.19
C MET A 13 9.24 -1.46 25.14
N ARG A 14 9.40 -0.21 24.68
CA ARG A 14 8.57 0.36 23.62
C ARG A 14 8.70 -0.37 22.29
N LEU A 15 9.94 -0.68 21.88
CA LEU A 15 10.18 -1.47 20.66
C LEU A 15 9.59 -2.87 20.77
N SER A 16 9.67 -3.51 21.94
CA SER A 16 9.03 -4.81 22.18
C SER A 16 7.51 -4.77 22.05
N LEU A 17 6.88 -3.71 22.55
CA LEU A 17 5.43 -3.50 22.35
C LEU A 17 5.09 -3.34 20.87
N LEU A 18 5.85 -2.50 20.15
CA LEU A 18 5.62 -2.24 18.73
C LEU A 18 5.85 -3.50 17.87
N ALA A 19 6.86 -4.30 18.19
CA ALA A 19 7.06 -5.62 17.58
C ALA A 19 5.88 -6.56 17.84
N GLY A 20 5.33 -6.56 19.06
CA GLY A 20 4.14 -7.34 19.39
C GLY A 20 2.90 -6.90 18.60
N GLU A 21 2.75 -5.60 18.33
CA GLU A 21 1.67 -5.06 17.50
C GLU A 21 1.85 -5.44 16.02
N LEU A 22 3.08 -5.34 15.47
CA LEU A 22 3.41 -5.78 14.12
C LEU A 22 3.07 -7.25 13.89
N GLN A 23 3.43 -8.13 14.84
CA GLN A 23 3.15 -9.56 14.75
C GLN A 23 1.65 -9.88 14.77
N ARG A 24 0.85 -9.09 15.51
CA ARG A 24 -0.61 -9.26 15.58
C ARG A 24 -1.32 -8.81 14.29
N GLY A 25 -0.83 -7.72 13.69
CA GLY A 25 -1.41 -7.12 12.48
C GLY A 25 -1.29 -7.98 11.20
N GLY A 26 -0.41 -8.97 11.16
CA GLY A 26 -0.11 -9.76 9.95
C GLY A 26 -1.25 -10.64 9.39
N THR A 27 -2.35 -10.87 10.13
CA THR A 27 -3.31 -11.93 9.79
C THR A 27 -4.55 -11.49 8.99
N SER A 28 -4.87 -10.19 8.88
CA SER A 28 -6.04 -9.71 8.12
C SER A 28 -5.61 -8.68 7.08
N SER A 29 -5.99 -8.79 5.79
CA SER A 29 -5.50 -7.85 4.73
C SER A 29 -6.24 -6.52 4.66
N TYR A 30 -7.50 -6.43 5.11
CA TYR A 30 -8.37 -5.28 4.79
C TYR A 30 -8.62 -4.33 5.97
N ARG A 31 -8.52 -4.84 7.21
CA ARG A 31 -8.55 -4.02 8.43
C ARG A 31 -7.21 -3.31 8.71
N ASN A 32 -6.24 -3.57 7.85
CA ASN A 32 -4.82 -3.47 8.11
C ASN A 32 -4.22 -2.15 7.60
N LEU A 33 -4.92 -1.38 6.75
CA LEU A 33 -4.38 -0.10 6.26
C LEU A 33 -4.42 0.98 7.34
N ILE A 34 -5.54 1.07 8.07
CA ILE A 34 -5.67 2.04 9.17
C ILE A 34 -4.71 1.64 10.30
N GLU A 35 -4.63 0.34 10.59
CA GLU A 35 -3.72 -0.21 11.62
C GLU A 35 -2.25 -0.06 11.22
N SER A 36 -1.89 -0.27 9.95
CA SER A 36 -0.53 -0.05 9.46
C SER A 36 -0.14 1.42 9.50
N GLN A 37 -1.08 2.34 9.21
CA GLN A 37 -0.84 3.77 9.33
C GLN A 37 -0.66 4.20 10.79
N SER A 38 -1.39 3.61 11.74
CA SER A 38 -1.15 3.88 13.16
C SER A 38 0.21 3.34 13.60
N ILE A 39 0.58 2.12 13.22
CA ILE A 39 1.90 1.55 13.55
C ILE A 39 3.02 2.39 12.93
N GLN A 40 2.88 2.82 11.68
CA GLN A 40 3.84 3.71 11.03
C GLN A 40 3.96 5.04 11.78
N ARG A 41 2.84 5.64 12.17
CA ARG A 41 2.84 6.89 12.92
C ARG A 41 3.54 6.72 14.27
N ASP A 42 3.23 5.65 14.99
CA ASP A 42 3.84 5.35 16.28
C ASP A 42 5.33 5.06 16.16
N PHE A 43 5.76 4.38 15.09
CA PHE A 43 7.17 4.18 14.77
C PHE A 43 7.88 5.50 14.43
N VAL A 44 7.27 6.38 13.65
CA VAL A 44 7.83 7.71 13.33
C VAL A 44 7.94 8.57 14.58
N LEU A 45 6.92 8.56 15.45
CA LEU A 45 6.96 9.26 16.73
C LEU A 45 8.07 8.70 17.63
N PHE A 46 8.20 7.37 17.70
CA PHE A 46 9.29 6.72 18.44
C PHE A 46 10.65 7.18 17.91
N ARG A 47 10.88 7.08 16.59
CA ARG A 47 12.14 7.48 15.96
C ARG A 47 12.47 8.94 16.23
N ASN A 48 11.50 9.83 16.04
CA ASN A 48 11.68 11.27 16.23
C ASN A 48 11.99 11.64 17.68
N HIS A 49 11.36 10.97 18.65
CA HIS A 49 11.51 11.32 20.06
C HIS A 49 12.72 10.65 20.72
N TYR A 50 13.05 9.41 20.33
CA TYR A 50 14.00 8.57 21.06
C TYR A 50 15.32 8.32 20.32
N LEU A 51 15.35 8.42 18.99
CA LEU A 51 16.54 8.11 18.20
C LEU A 51 17.35 9.36 17.83
N TYR A 52 16.68 10.49 17.57
CA TYR A 52 17.34 11.74 17.16
C TYR A 52 17.59 12.74 18.31
N HIS A 53 17.18 12.41 19.54
CA HIS A 53 17.40 13.32 20.65
C HIS A 53 18.84 13.19 21.17
N GLU A 54 19.59 14.29 21.11
CA GLU A 54 20.84 14.41 21.87
C GLU A 54 20.53 14.25 23.36
N VAL A 55 20.71 13.04 23.89
CA VAL A 55 20.34 12.71 25.28
C VAL A 55 21.17 13.53 26.28
N THR A 56 22.35 14.00 25.88
CA THR A 56 23.20 14.87 26.68
C THR A 56 24.21 15.62 25.84
N HIS A 57 24.53 16.86 26.23
CA HIS A 57 25.61 17.65 25.62
C HIS A 57 27.02 17.13 25.94
N LYS A 58 27.16 16.20 26.91
CA LYS A 58 28.47 15.65 27.28
C LYS A 58 28.81 14.43 26.40
N PRO A 59 29.95 14.44 25.65
CA PRO A 59 30.29 13.36 24.72
C PRO A 59 30.41 11.99 25.41
N LEU A 60 30.97 11.96 26.64
CA LEU A 60 31.09 10.73 27.42
C LEU A 60 29.73 10.08 27.73
N GLY A 61 28.70 10.88 27.96
CA GLY A 61 27.36 10.37 28.22
C GLY A 61 26.72 9.74 26.98
N GLY A 62 27.00 10.29 25.79
CA GLY A 62 26.60 9.67 24.51
C GLY A 62 27.24 8.30 24.31
N THR A 63 28.55 8.17 24.55
CA THR A 63 29.24 6.87 24.44
C THR A 63 28.69 5.83 25.41
N ILE A 64 28.46 6.20 26.66
CA ILE A 64 27.90 5.30 27.67
C ILE A 64 26.48 4.89 27.30
N TYR A 65 25.68 5.82 26.80
CA TYR A 65 24.32 5.55 26.36
C TYR A 65 24.28 4.58 25.17
N HIS A 66 25.11 4.77 24.15
CA HIS A 66 25.23 3.82 23.04
C HIS A 66 25.70 2.43 23.50
N CYS A 67 26.59 2.36 24.49
CA CYS A 67 26.98 1.09 25.09
C CYS A 67 25.77 0.39 25.74
N PHE A 68 24.91 1.12 26.47
CA PHE A 68 23.68 0.55 27.02
C PHE A 68 22.69 0.12 25.94
N GLN A 69 22.50 0.91 24.88
CA GLN A 69 21.64 0.53 23.76
C GLN A 69 22.11 -0.78 23.11
N ARG A 70 23.42 -0.92 22.87
CA ARG A 70 24.02 -2.14 22.32
C ARG A 70 23.90 -3.31 23.29
N ALA A 71 24.22 -3.13 24.57
CA ALA A 71 24.12 -4.17 25.57
C ALA A 71 22.68 -4.68 25.77
N LEU A 72 21.69 -3.80 25.58
CA LEU A 72 20.27 -4.14 25.65
C LEU A 72 19.71 -4.65 24.32
N GLY A 73 20.46 -4.64 23.22
CA GLY A 73 19.98 -5.03 21.89
C GLY A 73 18.93 -4.09 21.29
N VAL A 74 18.91 -2.82 21.72
CA VAL A 74 17.94 -1.83 21.24
C VAL A 74 18.15 -1.54 19.76
N THR A 75 19.39 -1.44 19.31
CA THR A 75 19.75 -1.15 17.92
C THR A 75 19.29 -2.26 16.98
N GLU A 76 19.59 -3.52 17.30
CA GLU A 76 19.18 -4.68 16.51
C GLU A 76 17.65 -4.80 16.43
N MET A 77 16.96 -4.58 17.54
CA MET A 77 15.50 -4.60 17.59
C MET A 77 14.89 -3.46 16.77
N TYR A 78 15.49 -2.27 16.84
CA TYR A 78 15.07 -1.13 16.03
C TYR A 78 15.25 -1.41 14.53
N GLU A 79 16.39 -1.94 14.11
CA GLU A 79 16.66 -2.28 12.70
C GLU A 79 15.66 -3.31 12.18
N SER A 80 15.44 -4.40 12.93
CA SER A 80 14.45 -5.42 12.57
C SER A 80 13.04 -4.85 12.41
N ILE A 81 12.60 -4.00 13.34
CA ILE A 81 11.29 -3.36 13.29
C ILE A 81 11.20 -2.36 12.13
N SER A 82 12.27 -1.61 11.89
CA SER A 82 12.35 -0.66 10.78
C SER A 82 12.19 -1.37 9.44
N ASP A 83 12.87 -2.50 9.26
CA ASP A 83 12.78 -3.32 8.06
C ASP A 83 11.36 -3.89 7.89
N GLU A 84 10.73 -4.39 8.96
CA GLU A 84 9.34 -4.88 8.91
C GLU A 84 8.35 -3.76 8.54
N VAL A 85 8.46 -2.59 9.18
CA VAL A 85 7.63 -1.43 8.87
C VAL A 85 7.82 -1.00 7.42
N GLN A 86 9.08 -0.96 6.93
CA GLN A 86 9.37 -0.62 5.54
C GLN A 86 8.75 -1.62 4.56
N GLN A 87 8.88 -2.92 4.81
CA GLN A 87 8.26 -3.96 3.97
C GLN A 87 6.73 -3.81 3.90
N ILE A 88 6.09 -3.47 5.02
CA ILE A 88 4.65 -3.20 5.06
C ILE A 88 4.31 -1.99 4.18
N LEU A 89 5.07 -0.91 4.27
CA LEU A 89 4.85 0.29 3.47
C LEU A 89 5.03 0.03 1.98
N GLU A 90 6.12 -0.62 1.58
CA GLU A 90 6.37 -1.00 0.20
C GLU A 90 5.25 -1.88 -0.37
N HIS A 91 4.73 -2.81 0.44
CA HIS A 91 3.59 -3.63 0.04
C HIS A 91 2.33 -2.78 -0.23
N TYR A 92 2.06 -1.78 0.60
CA TYR A 92 0.92 -0.88 0.43
C TYR A 92 1.09 0.06 -0.74
N GLU A 93 2.26 0.66 -0.92
CA GLU A 93 2.56 1.52 -2.07
C GLU A 93 2.39 0.74 -3.38
N ALA A 94 2.90 -0.50 -3.43
CA ALA A 94 2.72 -1.36 -4.59
C ALA A 94 1.23 -1.69 -4.85
N SER A 95 0.43 -1.90 -3.80
CA SER A 95 -1.01 -2.11 -3.95
C SER A 95 -1.73 -0.85 -4.44
N GLN A 96 -1.42 0.30 -3.85
CA GLN A 96 -2.03 1.57 -4.21
C GLN A 96 -1.67 1.95 -5.66
N GLN A 97 -0.41 1.76 -6.06
CA GLN A 97 0.04 2.04 -7.42
C GLN A 97 -0.68 1.18 -8.46
N ARG A 98 -0.98 -0.10 -8.12
CA ARG A 98 -1.81 -0.95 -8.99
C ARG A 98 -3.22 -0.42 -9.14
N ASP A 99 -3.83 0.05 -8.05
CA ASP A 99 -5.19 0.60 -8.08
C ASP A 99 -5.25 1.96 -8.79
N THR A 100 -4.26 2.82 -8.61
CA THR A 100 -4.11 4.07 -9.37
C THR A 100 -3.91 3.80 -10.86
N ASN A 101 -3.02 2.86 -11.23
CA ASN A 101 -2.81 2.49 -12.63
C ASN A 101 -4.09 1.91 -13.27
N ARG A 102 -4.87 1.13 -12.52
CA ARG A 102 -6.18 0.63 -12.98
C ARG A 102 -7.19 1.75 -13.19
N MET A 103 -7.27 2.70 -12.26
CA MET A 103 -8.15 3.84 -12.38
C MET A 103 -7.76 4.72 -13.57
N LEU A 104 -6.45 4.95 -13.74
CA LEU A 104 -5.93 5.67 -14.90
C LEU A 104 -6.28 4.94 -16.20
N ALA A 105 -6.02 3.63 -16.30
CA ALA A 105 -6.36 2.85 -17.48
C ALA A 105 -7.86 2.89 -17.81
N PHE A 106 -8.72 2.85 -16.79
CA PHE A 106 -10.16 3.01 -16.95
C PHE A 106 -10.52 4.40 -17.50
N ILE A 107 -9.98 5.47 -16.92
CA ILE A 107 -10.21 6.84 -17.37
C ILE A 107 -9.70 7.03 -18.81
N THR A 108 -8.51 6.51 -19.13
CA THR A 108 -7.95 6.59 -20.48
C THR A 108 -8.82 5.85 -21.48
N PHE A 109 -9.29 4.64 -21.15
CA PHE A 109 -10.15 3.86 -22.04
C PHE A 109 -11.53 4.52 -22.23
N ALA A 110 -12.18 4.93 -21.14
CA ALA A 110 -13.48 5.59 -21.20
C ALA A 110 -13.39 6.95 -21.91
N GLY A 111 -12.35 7.73 -21.61
CA GLY A 111 -12.09 9.03 -22.24
C GLY A 111 -11.85 8.90 -23.74
N LEU A 112 -11.00 7.95 -24.16
CA LEU A 112 -10.79 7.68 -25.59
C LEU A 112 -12.08 7.22 -26.27
N GLY A 113 -12.84 6.33 -25.63
CA GLY A 113 -14.14 5.90 -26.17
C GLY A 113 -15.11 7.05 -26.36
N LEU A 114 -15.17 7.99 -25.42
CA LEU A 114 -16.01 9.18 -25.50
C LEU A 114 -15.57 10.13 -26.61
N VAL A 115 -14.26 10.34 -26.79
CA VAL A 115 -13.71 11.17 -27.88
C VAL A 115 -14.06 10.56 -29.24
N VAL A 116 -13.88 9.24 -29.41
CA VAL A 116 -14.24 8.55 -30.66
C VAL A 116 -15.73 8.68 -30.94
N LEU A 117 -16.59 8.50 -29.93
CA LEU A 117 -18.04 8.69 -30.08
C LEU A 117 -18.37 10.13 -30.51
N ALA A 118 -17.78 11.13 -29.87
CA ALA A 118 -18.02 12.54 -30.20
C ALA A 118 -17.63 12.85 -31.66
N MET A 119 -16.48 12.34 -32.13
CA MET A 119 -16.05 12.50 -33.53
C MET A 119 -17.02 11.82 -34.51
N VAL A 120 -17.53 10.64 -34.17
CA VAL A 120 -18.53 9.95 -35.01
C VAL A 120 -19.83 10.75 -35.08
N PHE A 121 -20.30 11.27 -33.94
CA PHE A 121 -21.50 12.11 -33.91
C PHE A 121 -21.34 13.41 -34.71
N ASP A 122 -20.19 14.08 -34.61
CA ASP A 122 -19.89 15.29 -35.38
C ASP A 122 -19.85 15.00 -36.90
N TYR A 123 -19.12 13.95 -37.30
CA TYR A 123 -19.01 13.55 -38.71
C TYR A 123 -20.37 13.17 -39.31
N VAL A 124 -21.17 12.40 -38.56
CA VAL A 124 -22.53 12.01 -38.98
C VAL A 124 -23.47 13.21 -38.99
N GLY A 125 -23.38 14.14 -38.04
CA GLY A 125 -24.21 15.35 -38.05
C GLY A 125 -23.98 16.18 -39.32
N HIS A 126 -22.76 16.15 -39.86
CA HIS A 126 -22.39 16.93 -41.04
C HIS A 126 -22.81 16.27 -42.37
N ILE A 127 -22.91 14.95 -42.43
CA ILE A 127 -23.34 14.21 -43.62
C ILE A 127 -24.79 13.81 -43.38
N GLN A 128 -25.74 14.33 -44.16
CA GLN A 128 -27.18 14.02 -44.08
C GLN A 128 -27.53 12.55 -44.42
N LEU A 129 -26.82 11.60 -43.82
CA LEU A 129 -27.03 10.16 -43.92
C LEU A 129 -28.27 9.80 -43.10
N THR A 130 -29.20 9.14 -43.77
CA THR A 130 -30.43 8.57 -43.21
C THR A 130 -30.17 7.86 -41.87
N SER A 131 -30.95 8.24 -40.85
CA SER A 131 -30.79 7.93 -39.42
C SER A 131 -30.60 6.46 -39.03
N ALA A 132 -30.97 5.51 -39.90
CA ALA A 132 -30.95 4.08 -39.59
C ALA A 132 -29.53 3.48 -39.50
N HIS A 133 -28.62 3.81 -40.42
CA HIS A 133 -27.28 3.20 -40.43
C HIS A 133 -26.39 3.70 -39.29
N VAL A 134 -26.60 4.97 -38.89
CA VAL A 134 -25.93 5.60 -37.76
C VAL A 134 -26.32 4.90 -36.45
N ALA A 135 -27.61 4.63 -36.26
CA ALA A 135 -28.11 3.96 -35.06
C ALA A 135 -27.47 2.57 -34.86
N TRP A 136 -27.28 1.81 -35.94
CA TRP A 136 -26.61 0.51 -35.88
C TRP A 136 -25.11 0.61 -35.54
N LEU A 137 -24.40 1.61 -36.08
CA LEU A 137 -22.98 1.84 -35.73
C LEU A 137 -22.82 2.24 -34.26
N VAL A 138 -23.64 3.15 -33.76
CA VAL A 138 -23.62 3.56 -32.35
C VAL A 138 -23.95 2.37 -31.44
N ALA A 139 -24.96 1.56 -31.80
CA ALA A 139 -25.31 0.36 -31.06
C ALA A 139 -24.17 -0.68 -31.07
N GLY A 140 -23.48 -0.87 -32.21
CA GLY A 140 -22.34 -1.78 -32.33
C GLY A 140 -21.15 -1.36 -31.46
N ILE A 141 -20.81 -0.06 -31.46
CA ILE A 141 -19.75 0.48 -30.59
C ILE A 141 -20.14 0.34 -29.11
N GLY A 142 -21.39 0.63 -28.77
CA GLY A 142 -21.91 0.43 -27.41
C GLY A 142 -21.82 -1.02 -26.95
N LEU A 143 -22.16 -1.97 -27.83
CA LEU A 143 -22.07 -3.41 -27.54
C LEU A 143 -20.62 -3.86 -27.31
N LEU A 144 -19.68 -3.39 -28.14
CA LEU A 144 -18.25 -3.69 -27.95
C LEU A 144 -17.71 -3.11 -26.64
N ALA A 145 -18.13 -1.89 -26.27
CA ALA A 145 -17.73 -1.29 -24.99
C ALA A 145 -18.25 -2.11 -23.79
N VAL A 146 -19.52 -2.54 -23.83
CA VAL A 146 -20.09 -3.42 -22.78
C VAL A 146 -19.34 -4.76 -22.73
N LEU A 147 -19.06 -5.37 -23.88
CA LEU A 147 -18.36 -6.66 -23.96
C LEU A 147 -16.93 -6.55 -23.39
N TYR A 148 -16.24 -5.44 -23.65
CA TYR A 148 -14.94 -5.15 -23.04
C TYR A 148 -15.02 -5.07 -21.51
N VAL A 149 -16.01 -4.36 -20.95
CA VAL A 149 -16.20 -4.28 -19.49
C VAL A 149 -16.49 -5.66 -18.90
N VAL A 150 -17.31 -6.49 -19.57
CA VAL A 150 -17.61 -7.85 -19.10
C VAL A 150 -16.35 -8.72 -19.08
N ILE A 151 -15.53 -8.67 -20.13
CA ILE A 151 -14.25 -9.39 -20.17
C ILE A 151 -13.33 -8.95 -19.03
N ASP A 152 -13.21 -7.64 -18.79
CA ASP A 152 -12.40 -7.11 -17.69
C ASP A 152 -12.90 -7.60 -16.31
N VAL A 153 -14.21 -7.63 -16.09
CA VAL A 153 -14.82 -8.16 -14.86
C VAL A 153 -14.53 -9.65 -14.68
N ILE A 154 -14.60 -10.44 -15.75
CA ILE A 154 -14.29 -11.88 -15.72
C ILE A 154 -12.82 -12.11 -15.38
N ILE A 155 -11.90 -11.34 -15.98
CA ILE A 155 -10.47 -11.42 -15.68
C ILE A 155 -10.22 -11.10 -14.19
N ARG A 156 -10.85 -10.05 -13.65
CA ARG A 156 -10.76 -9.70 -12.22
C ARG A 156 -11.28 -10.81 -11.29
N GLN A 157 -12.40 -11.43 -11.64
CA GLN A 157 -12.95 -12.56 -10.86
C GLN A 157 -11.95 -13.71 -10.80
N ARG A 158 -11.30 -14.03 -11.93
CA ARG A 158 -10.32 -15.10 -12.03
C ARG A 158 -9.07 -14.83 -11.19
N GLU A 159 -8.51 -13.63 -11.24
CA GLU A 159 -7.35 -13.25 -10.41
C GLU A 159 -7.64 -13.38 -8.91
N ARG A 160 -8.83 -12.95 -8.47
CA ARG A 160 -9.26 -13.09 -7.07
C ARG A 160 -9.36 -14.56 -6.63
N LEU A 161 -9.80 -15.45 -7.52
CA LEU A 161 -9.89 -16.88 -7.24
C LEU A 161 -8.49 -17.51 -7.12
N ILE A 162 -7.56 -17.16 -8.00
CA ILE A 162 -6.17 -17.65 -7.95
C ILE A 162 -5.48 -17.18 -6.67
N ALA A 163 -5.63 -15.91 -6.30
CA ALA A 163 -5.07 -15.37 -5.06
C ALA A 163 -5.63 -16.07 -3.81
N ARG A 164 -6.92 -16.44 -3.82
CA ARG A 164 -7.54 -17.23 -2.73
C ARG A 164 -7.00 -18.66 -2.68
N GLN A 165 -6.74 -19.30 -3.82
CA GLN A 165 -6.17 -20.64 -3.85
C GLN A 165 -4.72 -20.66 -3.36
N GLN A 166 -3.88 -19.70 -3.77
CA GLN A 166 -2.49 -19.63 -3.31
C GLN A 166 -2.39 -19.44 -1.79
N ARG A 167 -3.27 -18.62 -1.18
CA ARG A 167 -3.34 -18.47 0.29
C ARG A 167 -3.73 -19.75 1.03
N ARG A 168 -4.49 -20.66 0.41
CA ARG A 168 -4.84 -21.95 1.02
C ARG A 168 -3.72 -22.98 0.99
N ILE A 169 -2.78 -22.87 0.05
CA ILE A 169 -1.69 -23.85 -0.14
C ILE A 169 -0.43 -23.47 0.66
N ALA A 170 -0.25 -22.18 0.97
CA ALA A 170 0.91 -21.68 1.70
C ALA A 170 1.13 -22.21 3.15
N PRO A 171 0.12 -22.59 3.97
CA PRO A 171 0.37 -22.93 5.38
C PRO A 171 0.96 -24.32 5.63
N LEU A 172 1.17 -25.15 4.61
CA LEU A 172 1.69 -26.53 4.77
C LEU A 172 3.21 -26.66 4.59
N ARG A 173 3.93 -25.54 4.45
CA ARG A 173 5.39 -25.50 4.33
C ARG A 173 6.00 -24.79 5.55
N ARG A 174 5.82 -25.37 6.72
CA ARG A 174 6.62 -25.08 7.92
C ARG A 174 6.94 -26.39 8.62
#